data_AF-A0A1F3XB44-F1
#
_entry.id   AF-A0A1F3XB44-F1
#
_cell.length_a   1.000
_cell.length_b   1.000
_cell.length_c   1.000
_cell.angle_alpha   90.00
_cell.angle_beta   90.00
_cell.angle_gamma   90.00
#
_symmetry.space_group_name_H-M   'P 1'
#
loop_
_entity.id
_entity.type
_entity.pdbx_description
1 polymer ?
#
loop_
_entity_poly.entity_id
_entity_poly.type
_entity_poly.pdbx_seq_one_letter_code
_entity_poly.pdbx_strand_id
1 'polypeptide(L)'
;MNKSVKAAELQSKLSNYLIAMTSIFVVTTASAGFSSLDHFTVSKTMKKNGFRCSAVSDTGLTCVGKIPEYPRDIAIVIPAEFKAEEKLAVILNIHGDNRPNNSIRWYLKQFQFQKLLSASGRNAIMFIPLSFSDVYSPTSDFQNCLANNRCLVNVMSKLLKISKDSSLSNSTQLKSLVLVSHSGGYRTVAKIIDNKSFADQLKEIYLFDSTYGQYDAYISFANNPDNRLWSAFKFKGTLDRKTSCIMRLFDNAQIPYFGCRPILNPVCEENGDLVPSRDPSGRRLPSKRNISCAPKTAFSNEDLRTNRIGFLSGTEDHYKIFNTFFSDLLKPLN
;
A
#
# COMPACT_ATOMS: atom_id res chain seq x y z
N MET A 1 -14.74 0.24 -70.29
CA MET A 1 -13.89 0.02 -69.09
C MET A 1 -13.36 -1.40 -69.11
N ASN A 2 -12.04 -1.54 -69.19
CA ASN A 2 -11.34 -2.76 -69.63
C ASN A 2 -11.29 -3.85 -68.55
N LYS A 3 -11.62 -5.10 -68.92
CA LYS A 3 -11.57 -6.29 -68.04
C LYS A 3 -10.18 -6.51 -67.41
N SER A 4 -9.11 -6.02 -68.04
CA SER A 4 -7.73 -6.13 -67.53
C SER A 4 -7.48 -5.30 -66.26
N VAL A 5 -8.18 -4.16 -66.08
CA VAL A 5 -7.98 -3.29 -64.91
C VAL A 5 -8.59 -3.92 -63.64
N LYS A 6 -9.72 -4.64 -63.78
CA LYS A 6 -10.35 -5.34 -62.65
C LYS A 6 -9.55 -6.55 -62.17
N ALA A 7 -8.77 -7.21 -63.04
CA ALA A 7 -7.94 -8.35 -62.65
C ALA A 7 -6.73 -7.92 -61.81
N ALA A 8 -6.07 -6.82 -62.19
CA ALA A 8 -4.93 -6.27 -61.45
C ALA A 8 -5.32 -5.77 -60.05
N GLU A 9 -6.51 -5.16 -59.91
CA GLU A 9 -7.00 -4.67 -58.63
C GLU A 9 -7.39 -5.81 -57.65
N LEU A 10 -7.89 -6.93 -58.18
CA LEU A 10 -8.22 -8.12 -57.38
C LEU A 10 -6.95 -8.84 -56.90
N GLN A 11 -5.91 -8.89 -57.73
CA GLN A 11 -4.64 -9.53 -57.41
C GLN A 11 -3.85 -8.73 -56.35
N SER A 12 -3.91 -7.40 -56.40
CA SER A 12 -3.37 -6.51 -55.36
C SER A 12 -4.09 -6.68 -54.01
N LYS A 13 -5.43 -6.80 -54.00
CA LYS A 13 -6.20 -7.02 -52.77
C LYS A 13 -5.96 -8.40 -52.16
N LEU A 14 -5.77 -9.44 -52.97
CA LEU A 14 -5.43 -10.79 -52.50
C LEU A 14 -4.00 -10.89 -51.95
N SER A 15 -3.04 -10.16 -52.53
CA SER A 15 -1.67 -10.13 -52.00
C SER A 15 -1.58 -9.45 -50.63
N ASN A 16 -2.40 -8.43 -50.37
CA ASN A 16 -2.48 -7.79 -49.05
C ASN A 16 -3.18 -8.66 -48.00
N TYR A 17 -4.13 -9.52 -48.41
CA TYR A 17 -4.75 -10.51 -47.52
C TYR A 17 -3.82 -11.67 -47.17
N LEU A 18 -2.97 -12.10 -48.10
CA LEU A 18 -1.99 -13.16 -47.85
C LEU A 18 -0.88 -12.70 -46.88
N ILE A 19 -0.42 -11.44 -47.02
CA ILE A 19 0.59 -10.86 -46.10
C ILE A 19 0.02 -10.66 -44.68
N ALA A 20 -1.29 -10.39 -44.55
CA ALA A 20 -1.96 -10.29 -43.25
C ALA A 20 -2.20 -11.66 -42.56
N MET A 21 -2.18 -12.77 -43.32
CA MET A 21 -2.42 -14.13 -42.79
C MET A 21 -1.14 -14.88 -42.41
N THR A 22 0.04 -14.48 -42.91
CA THR A 22 1.32 -15.15 -42.60
C THR A 22 2.09 -14.61 -41.39
N SER A 23 1.55 -13.64 -40.64
CA SER A 23 2.18 -13.11 -39.42
C SER A 23 1.67 -13.73 -38.13
N ILE A 24 0.84 -14.78 -38.20
CA ILE A 24 0.55 -15.64 -37.04
C ILE A 24 1.62 -16.73 -36.98
N PHE A 25 2.87 -16.32 -36.78
CA PHE A 25 3.80 -17.18 -36.07
C PHE A 25 3.36 -17.13 -34.62
N VAL A 26 2.58 -18.13 -34.20
CA VAL A 26 2.52 -18.49 -32.79
C VAL A 26 3.94 -18.90 -32.43
N VAL A 27 4.71 -17.93 -31.94
CA VAL A 27 5.84 -18.21 -31.08
C VAL A 27 5.21 -18.88 -29.87
N THR A 28 5.15 -20.22 -29.88
CA THR A 28 5.09 -21.00 -28.65
C THR A 28 6.41 -20.76 -27.95
N THR A 29 6.56 -19.58 -27.34
CA THR A 29 7.42 -19.51 -26.17
C THR A 29 6.79 -20.51 -25.22
N ALA A 30 7.53 -21.56 -24.89
CA ALA A 30 7.30 -22.27 -23.66
C ALA A 30 7.38 -21.19 -22.57
N SER A 31 6.24 -20.60 -22.21
CA SER A 31 6.13 -19.92 -20.95
C SER A 31 6.48 -21.01 -19.95
N ALA A 32 7.61 -20.85 -19.27
CA ALA A 32 7.85 -21.62 -18.07
C ALA A 32 6.60 -21.39 -17.23
N GLY A 33 5.74 -22.40 -17.19
CA GLY A 33 4.40 -22.29 -16.67
C GLY A 33 4.54 -21.97 -15.20
N PHE A 34 4.36 -20.71 -14.83
CA PHE A 34 4.07 -20.34 -13.46
C PHE A 34 2.70 -20.94 -13.14
N SER A 35 2.71 -22.20 -12.71
CA SER A 35 1.52 -22.86 -12.18
C SER A 35 1.01 -21.98 -11.05
N SER A 36 -0.29 -21.69 -11.06
CA SER A 36 -0.98 -21.07 -9.94
C SER A 36 -0.55 -21.76 -8.65
N LEU A 37 -0.15 -20.98 -7.65
CA LEU A 37 0.33 -21.50 -6.37
C LEU A 37 -0.72 -22.43 -5.74
N ASP A 38 -0.32 -23.65 -5.36
CA ASP A 38 -1.20 -24.53 -4.60
C ASP A 38 -1.31 -24.06 -3.14
N HIS A 39 -2.33 -23.25 -2.89
CA HIS A 39 -2.63 -22.73 -1.55
C HIS A 39 -2.90 -23.84 -0.52
N PHE A 40 -3.30 -25.06 -0.92
CA PHE A 40 -3.46 -26.17 0.00
C PHE A 40 -2.11 -26.65 0.52
N THR A 41 -1.15 -26.86 -0.39
CA THR A 41 0.23 -27.22 -0.03
C THR A 41 0.88 -26.15 0.84
N VAL A 42 0.73 -24.87 0.46
CA VAL A 42 1.23 -23.74 1.26
C VAL A 42 0.62 -23.74 2.66
N SER A 43 -0.71 -23.86 2.76
CA SER A 43 -1.43 -23.91 4.04
C SER A 43 -0.93 -25.06 4.92
N LYS A 44 -0.69 -26.24 4.34
CA LYS A 44 -0.14 -27.40 5.05
C LYS A 44 1.28 -27.12 5.58
N THR A 45 2.14 -26.49 4.79
CA THR A 45 3.51 -26.16 5.20
C THR A 45 3.55 -25.05 6.24
N MET A 46 2.71 -24.02 6.10
CA MET A 46 2.56 -22.96 7.10
C MET A 46 2.07 -23.52 8.44
N LYS A 47 1.12 -24.46 8.44
CA LYS A 47 0.67 -25.17 9.65
C LYS A 47 1.77 -25.94 10.35
N LYS A 48 2.66 -26.62 9.58
CA LYS A 48 3.85 -27.27 10.15
C LYS A 48 4.80 -26.27 10.83
N ASN A 49 4.84 -25.04 10.33
CA ASN A 49 5.62 -23.93 10.90
C ASN A 49 4.88 -23.19 12.04
N GLY A 50 3.80 -23.76 12.59
CA GLY A 50 3.08 -23.20 13.73
C GLY A 50 2.08 -22.09 13.38
N PHE A 51 1.76 -21.89 12.09
CA PHE A 51 0.72 -20.94 11.68
C PHE A 51 -0.66 -21.60 11.63
N ARG A 52 -1.67 -20.85 12.05
CA ARG A 52 -3.08 -21.21 11.88
C ARG A 52 -3.59 -20.56 10.61
N CYS A 53 -3.86 -21.36 9.59
CA CYS A 53 -4.37 -20.86 8.32
C CYS A 53 -5.87 -21.09 8.19
N SER A 54 -6.61 -20.07 7.74
CA SER A 54 -7.99 -20.20 7.31
C SER A 54 -8.06 -21.00 6.00
N ALA A 55 -9.22 -21.59 5.70
CA ALA A 55 -9.43 -22.32 4.45
C ALA A 55 -9.11 -21.42 3.25
N VAL A 56 -8.60 -22.05 2.19
CA VAL A 56 -8.39 -21.42 0.88
C VAL A 56 -9.76 -21.01 0.35
N SER A 57 -9.88 -19.76 -0.09
CA SER A 57 -11.05 -19.27 -0.80
C SER A 57 -10.62 -18.64 -2.12
N ASP A 58 -11.58 -18.29 -2.96
CA ASP A 58 -11.35 -17.57 -4.24
C ASP A 58 -10.68 -16.20 -4.05
N THR A 59 -10.50 -15.78 -2.80
CA THR A 59 -9.82 -14.54 -2.41
C THR A 59 -8.40 -14.76 -1.89
N GLY A 60 -7.93 -15.99 -1.67
CA GLY A 60 -6.54 -16.31 -1.30
C GLY A 60 -6.36 -17.18 -0.04
N LEU A 61 -5.31 -16.90 0.73
CA LEU A 61 -4.97 -17.58 1.97
C LEU A 61 -4.56 -16.58 3.07
N THR A 62 -5.08 -16.77 4.29
CA THR A 62 -4.62 -16.03 5.47
C THR A 62 -4.08 -17.00 6.53
N CYS A 63 -2.87 -16.77 7.01
CA CYS A 63 -2.21 -17.55 8.06
C CYS A 63 -1.81 -16.65 9.22
N VAL A 64 -2.04 -17.08 10.46
CA VAL A 64 -1.70 -16.31 11.68
C VAL A 64 -0.86 -17.15 12.62
N GLY A 65 0.30 -16.65 13.02
CA GLY A 65 1.23 -17.37 13.89
C GLY A 65 2.29 -16.45 14.48
N LYS A 66 3.11 -17.01 15.37
CA LYS A 66 4.24 -16.29 15.98
C LYS A 66 5.53 -16.54 15.22
N ILE A 67 6.41 -15.55 15.26
CA ILE A 67 7.81 -15.74 14.92
C ILE A 67 8.67 -15.33 16.12
N PRO A 68 9.84 -15.96 16.35
CA PRO A 68 10.72 -15.62 17.47
C PRO A 68 11.16 -14.15 17.51
N GLU A 69 11.26 -13.51 16.36
CA GLU A 69 11.79 -12.16 16.17
C GLU A 69 10.77 -11.07 16.49
N TYR A 70 9.51 -11.42 16.79
CA TYR A 70 8.44 -10.47 17.06
C TYR A 70 7.60 -10.91 18.27
N PRO A 71 7.26 -10.01 19.23
CA PRO A 71 6.62 -10.39 20.49
C PRO A 71 5.16 -10.88 20.35
N ARG A 72 4.58 -10.77 19.15
CA ARG A 72 3.15 -11.02 18.87
C ARG A 72 2.95 -11.88 17.62
N ASP A 73 1.69 -12.26 17.41
CA ASP A 73 1.30 -12.93 16.18
C ASP A 73 1.47 -11.98 14.99
N ILE A 74 1.81 -12.54 13.84
CA ILE A 74 1.82 -11.88 12.54
C ILE A 74 0.80 -12.61 11.66
N ALA A 75 -0.07 -11.84 11.02
CA ALA A 75 -0.90 -12.38 9.94
C ALA A 75 -0.17 -12.25 8.60
N ILE A 76 -0.27 -13.30 7.80
CA ILE A 76 0.32 -13.43 6.47
C ILE A 76 -0.85 -13.64 5.52
N VAL A 77 -1.01 -12.72 4.57
CA VAL A 77 -2.09 -12.72 3.58
C VAL A 77 -1.48 -12.90 2.20
N ILE A 78 -1.93 -13.93 1.50
CA ILE A 78 -1.48 -14.31 0.16
C ILE A 78 -2.70 -14.21 -0.77
N PRO A 79 -2.65 -13.43 -1.86
CA PRO A 79 -3.78 -13.30 -2.78
C PRO A 79 -4.01 -14.58 -3.60
N ALA A 80 -5.24 -14.80 -4.07
CA ALA A 80 -5.62 -16.00 -4.83
C ALA A 80 -4.74 -16.21 -6.08
N GLU A 81 -4.41 -15.12 -6.75
CA GLU A 81 -3.65 -15.11 -8.00
C GLU A 81 -2.14 -14.96 -7.79
N PHE A 82 -1.66 -15.21 -6.57
CA PHE A 82 -0.23 -15.09 -6.27
C PHE A 82 0.61 -16.06 -7.10
N LYS A 83 1.68 -15.54 -7.70
CA LYS A 83 2.66 -16.28 -8.48
C LYS A 83 3.99 -16.22 -7.75
N ALA A 84 4.54 -17.38 -7.43
CA ALA A 84 5.86 -17.47 -6.82
C ALA A 84 6.92 -16.85 -7.76
N GLU A 85 7.76 -15.99 -7.21
CA GLU A 85 8.86 -15.34 -7.93
C GLU A 85 10.21 -15.67 -7.26
N GLU A 86 11.32 -15.37 -7.93
CA GLU A 86 12.67 -15.51 -7.34
C GLU A 86 12.91 -14.52 -6.19
N LYS A 87 12.36 -13.31 -6.31
CA LYS A 87 12.44 -12.26 -5.29
C LYS A 87 11.03 -11.89 -4.89
N LEU A 88 10.78 -11.77 -3.59
CA LEU A 88 9.43 -11.54 -3.08
C LEU A 88 9.10 -10.05 -3.00
N ALA A 89 7.96 -9.63 -3.55
CA ALA A 89 7.36 -8.34 -3.22
C ALA A 89 6.56 -8.45 -1.92
N VAL A 90 6.84 -7.55 -0.98
CA VAL A 90 6.23 -7.56 0.35
C VAL A 90 5.47 -6.26 0.61
N ILE A 91 4.30 -6.40 1.21
CA ILE A 91 3.56 -5.29 1.81
C ILE A 91 3.58 -5.46 3.33
N LEU A 92 4.11 -4.48 4.06
CA LEU A 92 4.07 -4.45 5.52
C LEU A 92 2.96 -3.50 5.96
N ASN A 93 1.86 -4.04 6.47
CA ASN A 93 0.72 -3.26 6.94
C ASN A 93 0.78 -3.05 8.46
N ILE A 94 1.03 -1.80 8.87
CA ILE A 94 1.21 -1.38 10.25
C ILE A 94 -0.05 -0.65 10.71
N HIS A 95 -0.83 -1.34 11.53
CA HIS A 95 -2.08 -0.79 12.05
C HIS A 95 -1.84 0.21 13.20
N GLY A 96 -2.92 0.90 13.59
CA GLY A 96 -2.92 1.85 14.70
C GLY A 96 -3.60 1.29 15.93
N ASP A 97 -4.44 2.09 16.58
CA ASP A 97 -5.12 1.70 17.83
C ASP A 97 -5.89 0.39 17.69
N ASN A 98 -5.56 -0.55 18.57
CA ASN A 98 -6.13 -1.89 18.61
C ASN A 98 -6.70 -2.15 20.01
N ARG A 99 -7.67 -1.31 20.42
CA ARG A 99 -8.41 -1.38 21.69
C ARG A 99 -8.60 -2.81 22.19
N PRO A 100 -8.67 -3.07 23.51
CA PRO A 100 -8.49 -4.40 24.11
C PRO A 100 -9.44 -5.51 23.62
N ASN A 101 -10.52 -5.19 22.90
CA ASN A 101 -11.44 -6.16 22.30
C ASN A 101 -11.17 -6.45 20.80
N ASN A 102 -10.18 -5.80 20.19
CA ASN A 102 -9.82 -5.95 18.78
C ASN A 102 -8.75 -7.05 18.63
N SER A 103 -9.21 -8.29 18.59
CA SER A 103 -8.35 -9.41 18.20
C SER A 103 -7.90 -9.30 16.74
N ILE A 104 -6.84 -10.01 16.34
CA ILE A 104 -6.47 -10.18 14.93
C ILE A 104 -7.65 -10.63 14.07
N ARG A 105 -8.55 -11.46 14.63
CA ARG A 105 -9.77 -11.89 13.93
C ARG A 105 -10.69 -10.71 13.62
N TRP A 106 -10.85 -9.78 14.56
CA TRP A 106 -11.60 -8.56 14.32
C TRP A 106 -10.93 -7.72 13.23
N TYR A 107 -9.62 -7.48 13.33
CA TYR A 107 -8.88 -6.69 12.35
C TYR A 107 -8.98 -7.28 10.94
N LEU A 108 -8.72 -8.59 10.78
CA LEU A 108 -8.87 -9.30 9.51
C LEU A 108 -10.32 -9.27 8.97
N LYS A 109 -11.33 -9.35 9.86
CA LYS A 109 -12.75 -9.29 9.48
C LYS A 109 -13.16 -7.90 8.99
N GLN A 110 -12.68 -6.83 9.62
CA GLN A 110 -13.08 -5.46 9.26
C GLN A 110 -12.54 -5.02 7.90
N PHE A 111 -11.27 -5.33 7.63
CA PHE A 111 -10.60 -4.87 6.41
C PHE A 111 -10.63 -5.88 5.28
N GLN A 112 -10.93 -7.16 5.55
CA GLN A 112 -10.99 -8.21 4.52
C GLN A 112 -9.75 -8.20 3.59
N PHE A 113 -8.54 -8.04 4.16
CA PHE A 113 -7.30 -7.82 3.41
C PHE A 113 -7.08 -8.79 2.25
N GLN A 114 -7.45 -10.05 2.46
CA GLN A 114 -7.37 -11.08 1.44
C GLN A 114 -8.18 -10.74 0.18
N LYS A 115 -9.43 -10.25 0.36
CA LYS A 115 -10.26 -9.75 -0.75
C LYS A 115 -9.65 -8.51 -1.38
N LEU A 116 -9.23 -7.54 -0.56
CA LEU A 116 -8.71 -6.27 -1.06
C LEU A 116 -7.39 -6.43 -1.83
N LEU A 117 -6.50 -7.30 -1.36
CA LEU A 117 -5.22 -7.59 -2.00
C LEU A 117 -5.42 -8.40 -3.28
N SER A 118 -6.33 -9.37 -3.29
CA SER A 118 -6.69 -10.06 -4.55
C SER A 118 -7.31 -9.10 -5.57
N ALA A 119 -8.19 -8.20 -5.13
CA ALA A 119 -8.81 -7.20 -6.00
C ALA A 119 -7.83 -6.15 -6.55
N SER A 120 -6.69 -5.93 -5.90
CA SER A 120 -5.65 -5.04 -6.45
C SER A 120 -4.87 -5.67 -7.60
N GLY A 121 -4.89 -7.00 -7.72
CA GLY A 121 -4.07 -7.73 -8.70
C GLY A 121 -2.56 -7.66 -8.43
N ARG A 122 -2.13 -7.15 -7.26
CA ARG A 122 -0.72 -7.04 -6.90
C ARG A 122 -0.18 -8.43 -6.57
N ASN A 123 0.86 -8.86 -7.29
CA ASN A 123 1.60 -10.08 -6.96
C ASN A 123 2.56 -9.84 -5.77
N ALA A 124 2.03 -9.75 -4.55
CA ALA A 124 2.79 -9.50 -3.34
C ALA A 124 2.19 -10.24 -2.14
N ILE A 125 3.03 -10.56 -1.15
CA ILE A 125 2.58 -11.09 0.14
C ILE A 125 2.46 -9.95 1.14
N MET A 126 1.35 -9.91 1.86
CA MET A 126 1.12 -8.94 2.91
C MET A 126 1.41 -9.53 4.28
N PHE A 127 2.24 -8.85 5.05
CA PHE A 127 2.50 -9.12 6.45
C PHE A 127 1.83 -8.06 7.31
N ILE A 128 1.11 -8.52 8.34
CA ILE A 128 0.37 -7.67 9.27
C ILE A 128 0.82 -8.07 10.68
N PRO A 129 1.89 -7.44 11.21
CA PRO A 129 2.28 -7.63 12.59
C PRO A 129 1.21 -7.05 13.52
N LEU A 130 0.92 -7.76 14.60
CA LEU A 130 0.02 -7.27 15.64
C LEU A 130 0.76 -6.48 16.70
N SER A 131 0.15 -5.40 17.17
CA SER A 131 0.50 -4.79 18.45
C SER A 131 -0.67 -4.98 19.43
N PHE A 132 -0.38 -5.33 20.67
CA PHE A 132 -1.42 -5.26 21.71
C PHE A 132 -1.63 -3.81 22.15
N SER A 133 -2.88 -3.45 22.40
CA SER A 133 -3.20 -2.30 23.23
C SER A 133 -3.17 -2.72 24.69
N ASP A 134 -2.37 -2.04 25.51
CA ASP A 134 -3.04 -1.34 26.58
C ASP A 134 -3.54 -0.01 26.01
N VAL A 135 -4.53 0.61 26.66
CA VAL A 135 -5.14 1.87 26.19
C VAL A 135 -4.11 3.00 26.08
N TYR A 136 -2.93 2.84 26.68
CA TYR A 136 -1.88 3.85 26.77
C TYR A 136 -0.82 3.72 25.67
N SER A 137 -0.59 2.53 25.11
CA SER A 137 0.47 2.30 24.12
C SER A 137 0.11 1.27 23.05
N PRO A 138 -0.93 1.54 22.23
CA PRO A 138 -1.44 0.59 21.23
C PRO A 138 -0.47 0.25 20.10
N THR A 139 0.66 0.97 20.00
CA THR A 139 1.71 0.75 19.00
C THR A 139 3.06 0.40 19.63
N SER A 140 3.12 0.11 20.93
CA SER A 140 4.38 -0.17 21.65
C SER A 140 5.21 -1.26 21.01
N ASP A 141 4.61 -2.39 20.64
CA ASP A 141 5.31 -3.50 20.00
C ASP A 141 5.94 -3.07 18.66
N PHE A 142 5.27 -2.16 17.92
CA PHE A 142 5.84 -1.58 16.70
C PHE A 142 7.00 -0.63 16.99
N GLN A 143 6.91 0.21 18.02
CA GLN A 143 7.98 1.15 18.38
C GLN A 143 9.21 0.42 18.94
N ASN A 144 8.99 -0.63 19.72
CA ASN A 144 10.07 -1.39 20.36
C ASN A 144 10.79 -2.34 19.40
N CYS A 145 10.10 -2.83 18.36
CA CYS A 145 10.68 -3.72 17.36
C CYS A 145 10.73 -3.11 15.95
N LEU A 146 9.59 -2.90 15.28
CA LEU A 146 9.61 -2.54 13.85
C LEU A 146 10.24 -1.16 13.56
N ALA A 147 10.18 -0.22 14.51
CA ALA A 147 10.89 1.05 14.41
C ALA A 147 12.39 0.92 14.73
N ASN A 148 12.83 -0.19 15.31
CA ASN A 148 14.23 -0.52 15.51
C ASN A 148 14.78 -1.27 14.28
N ASN A 149 15.83 -0.72 13.68
CA ASN A 149 16.45 -1.29 12.48
C ASN A 149 16.77 -2.80 12.62
N ARG A 150 17.46 -3.20 13.69
CA ARG A 150 17.88 -4.59 13.88
C ARG A 150 16.69 -5.54 13.96
N CYS A 151 15.68 -5.17 14.73
CA CYS A 151 14.50 -6.02 14.87
C CYS A 151 13.70 -6.10 13.56
N LEU A 152 13.53 -4.99 12.85
CA LEU A 152 12.89 -4.97 11.54
C LEU A 152 13.59 -5.90 10.53
N VAL A 153 14.91 -5.81 10.40
CA VAL A 153 15.69 -6.66 9.49
C VAL A 153 15.54 -8.14 9.86
N ASN A 154 15.60 -8.47 11.15
CA ASN A 154 15.43 -9.85 11.62
C ASN A 154 14.02 -10.38 11.33
N VAL A 155 12.98 -9.59 11.60
CA VAL A 155 11.59 -9.93 11.28
C VAL A 155 11.42 -10.17 9.78
N MET A 156 11.89 -9.26 8.94
CA MET A 156 11.78 -9.39 7.49
C MET A 156 12.54 -10.61 6.96
N SER A 157 13.77 -10.84 7.45
CA SER A 157 14.57 -12.02 7.10
C SER A 157 13.85 -13.32 7.45
N LYS A 158 13.24 -13.39 8.65
CA LYS A 158 12.45 -14.55 9.06
C LYS A 158 11.24 -14.77 8.17
N LEU A 159 10.49 -13.72 7.84
CA LEU A 159 9.31 -13.80 7.01
C LEU A 159 9.64 -14.24 5.57
N LEU A 160 10.76 -13.77 5.02
CA LEU A 160 11.28 -14.22 3.72
C LEU A 160 11.70 -15.70 3.76
N LYS A 161 12.33 -16.14 4.85
CA LYS A 161 12.65 -17.55 5.07
C LYS A 161 11.40 -18.43 5.15
N ILE A 162 10.40 -18.04 5.94
CA ILE A 162 9.11 -18.76 6.02
C ILE A 162 8.44 -18.83 4.64
N SER A 163 8.52 -17.76 3.85
CA SER A 163 7.98 -17.72 2.50
C SER A 163 8.70 -18.72 1.60
N LYS A 164 10.03 -18.78 1.65
CA LYS A 164 10.81 -19.79 0.93
C LYS A 164 10.46 -21.21 1.35
N ASP A 165 10.47 -21.49 2.65
CA ASP A 165 10.21 -22.81 3.21
C ASP A 165 8.78 -23.29 2.92
N SER A 166 7.86 -22.35 2.66
CA SER A 166 6.45 -22.62 2.30
C SER A 166 6.17 -22.60 0.79
N SER A 167 7.23 -22.59 -0.04
CA SER A 167 7.13 -22.56 -1.52
C SER A 167 6.41 -21.32 -2.08
N LEU A 168 6.36 -20.24 -1.30
CA LEU A 168 5.84 -18.93 -1.73
C LEU A 168 6.87 -18.12 -2.50
N SER A 169 8.14 -18.46 -2.36
CA SER A 169 9.26 -17.84 -3.08
C SER A 169 10.36 -18.88 -3.25
N ASN A 170 11.12 -18.78 -4.33
CA ASN A 170 12.30 -19.64 -4.53
C ASN A 170 13.54 -19.09 -3.80
N SER A 171 13.50 -17.84 -3.33
CA SER A 171 14.61 -17.22 -2.62
C SER A 171 14.17 -16.39 -1.41
N THR A 172 15.12 -16.08 -0.53
CA THR A 172 14.92 -15.23 0.65
C THR A 172 15.21 -13.76 0.35
N GLN A 173 15.27 -13.36 -0.92
CA GLN A 173 15.54 -11.99 -1.32
C GLN A 173 14.25 -11.18 -1.46
N LEU A 174 14.32 -9.93 -1.00
CA LEU A 174 13.25 -8.95 -1.12
C LEU A 174 13.35 -8.24 -2.48
N LYS A 175 12.27 -8.24 -3.25
CA LYS A 175 12.12 -7.49 -4.51
C LYS A 175 11.78 -6.03 -4.24
N SER A 176 10.73 -5.82 -3.45
CA SER A 176 10.19 -4.50 -3.13
C SER A 176 9.50 -4.54 -1.78
N LEU A 177 9.53 -3.42 -1.06
CA LEU A 177 8.78 -3.18 0.16
C LEU A 177 7.77 -2.07 -0.06
N VAL A 178 6.51 -2.35 0.26
CA VAL A 178 5.46 -1.34 0.37
C VAL A 178 5.08 -1.21 1.83
N LEU A 179 5.04 0.02 2.36
CA LEU A 179 4.51 0.27 3.69
C LEU A 179 3.07 0.76 3.59
N VAL A 180 2.17 0.05 4.27
CA VAL A 180 0.80 0.50 4.47
C VAL A 180 0.66 0.84 5.94
N SER A 181 0.02 1.97 6.25
CA SER A 181 -0.27 2.33 7.63
C SER A 181 -1.70 2.79 7.82
N HIS A 182 -2.26 2.43 8.98
CA HIS A 182 -3.52 2.98 9.46
C HIS A 182 -3.35 3.65 10.82
N SER A 183 -4.02 4.79 11.05
CA SER A 183 -4.08 5.46 12.34
C SER A 183 -2.70 5.69 12.99
N GLY A 184 -2.44 5.19 14.20
CA GLY A 184 -1.17 5.37 14.92
C GLY A 184 0.08 4.75 14.27
N GLY A 185 -0.06 3.91 13.24
CA GLY A 185 1.08 3.23 12.60
C GLY A 185 2.06 4.19 11.90
N TYR A 186 1.66 5.43 11.63
CA TYR A 186 2.49 6.45 10.98
C TYR A 186 3.83 6.69 11.68
N ARG A 187 3.90 6.54 13.01
CA ARG A 187 5.13 6.75 13.76
C ARG A 187 6.18 5.69 13.39
N THR A 188 5.74 4.44 13.30
CA THR A 188 6.61 3.33 12.90
C THR A 188 7.07 3.47 11.46
N VAL A 189 6.16 3.83 10.54
CA VAL A 189 6.53 4.07 9.14
C VAL A 189 7.61 5.14 9.01
N ALA A 190 7.44 6.29 9.69
CA ALA A 190 8.44 7.35 9.69
C ALA A 190 9.82 6.85 10.18
N LYS A 191 9.86 6.05 11.25
CA LYS A 191 11.12 5.45 11.73
C LYS A 191 11.71 4.43 10.77
N ILE A 192 10.89 3.67 10.05
CA ILE A 192 11.38 2.75 9.01
C ILE A 192 12.05 3.54 7.87
N ILE A 193 11.47 4.68 7.46
CA ILE A 193 12.09 5.58 6.47
C ILE A 193 13.47 6.05 6.97
N ASP A 194 13.53 6.56 8.20
CA ASP A 194 14.76 7.12 8.78
C ASP A 194 15.89 6.08 8.92
N ASN A 195 15.54 4.81 9.18
CA ASN A 195 16.50 3.73 9.37
C ASN A 195 17.25 3.32 8.09
N LYS A 196 16.71 3.64 6.90
CA LYS A 196 17.32 3.39 5.56
C LYS A 196 17.66 1.94 5.20
N SER A 197 17.38 0.96 6.06
CA SER A 197 17.74 -0.46 5.86
C SER A 197 17.15 -1.09 4.60
N PHE A 198 16.04 -0.52 4.12
CA PHE A 198 15.33 -0.96 2.92
C PHE A 198 15.18 0.18 1.91
N ALA A 199 16.07 1.19 1.91
CA ALA A 199 15.92 2.37 1.05
C ALA A 199 15.84 2.04 -0.46
N ASP A 200 16.51 0.98 -0.90
CA ASP A 200 16.47 0.54 -2.29
C ASP A 200 15.19 -0.21 -2.65
N GLN A 201 14.58 -0.89 -1.68
CA GLN A 201 13.36 -1.70 -1.88
C GLN A 201 12.08 -0.93 -1.54
N LEU A 202 12.14 0.06 -0.65
CA LEU A 202 11.01 0.87 -0.20
C LEU A 202 10.75 1.99 -1.19
N LYS A 203 9.76 1.79 -2.06
CA LYS A 203 9.37 2.77 -3.09
C LYS A 203 7.94 3.28 -2.95
N GLU A 204 7.11 2.64 -2.13
CA GLU A 204 5.70 2.98 -2.00
C GLU A 204 5.26 3.05 -0.53
N ILE A 205 4.57 4.12 -0.18
CA ILE A 205 3.94 4.32 1.14
C ILE A 205 2.47 4.73 0.98
N TYR A 206 1.59 4.02 1.67
CA TYR A 206 0.15 4.27 1.70
C TYR A 206 -0.33 4.54 3.12
N LEU A 207 -0.83 5.74 3.38
CA LEU A 207 -1.25 6.23 4.70
C LEU A 207 -2.77 6.38 4.75
N PHE A 208 -3.47 5.47 5.42
CA PHE A 208 -4.91 5.49 5.59
C PHE A 208 -5.28 6.07 6.96
N ASP A 209 -5.81 7.28 6.96
CA ASP A 209 -6.08 8.07 8.15
C ASP A 209 -4.84 8.08 9.07
N SER A 210 -3.65 8.30 8.50
CA SER A 210 -2.36 8.03 9.15
C SER A 210 -1.33 9.16 8.94
N THR A 211 -1.77 10.39 8.78
CA THR A 211 -0.91 11.58 8.52
C THR A 211 -0.87 12.54 9.71
N TYR A 212 -0.56 12.03 10.91
CA TYR A 212 -0.68 12.82 12.13
C TYR A 212 0.60 13.58 12.56
N GLY A 213 1.73 13.38 11.89
CA GLY A 213 3.02 13.99 12.26
C GLY A 213 4.22 13.28 11.63
N GLN A 214 5.43 13.54 12.14
CA GLN A 214 6.70 13.01 11.61
C GLN A 214 6.92 13.40 10.13
N TYR A 215 6.56 14.64 9.77
CA TYR A 215 6.46 15.06 8.38
C TYR A 215 7.80 15.04 7.65
N ASP A 216 8.91 15.34 8.33
CA ASP A 216 10.25 15.35 7.72
C ASP A 216 10.62 14.01 7.09
N ALA A 217 10.29 12.89 7.74
CA ALA A 217 10.53 11.56 7.19
C ALA A 217 9.73 11.34 5.89
N TYR A 218 8.46 11.74 5.87
CA TYR A 218 7.60 11.60 4.70
C TYR A 218 8.00 12.54 3.56
N ILE A 219 8.41 13.78 3.87
CA ILE A 219 8.93 14.75 2.90
C ILE A 219 10.24 14.23 2.31
N SER A 220 11.17 13.77 3.15
CA SER A 220 12.44 13.17 2.72
C SER A 220 12.21 11.97 1.80
N PHE A 221 11.29 11.07 2.17
CA PHE A 221 10.90 9.94 1.34
C PHE A 221 10.32 10.40 0.00
N ALA A 222 9.41 11.37 0.00
CA ALA A 222 8.77 11.89 -1.20
C ALA A 222 9.67 12.81 -2.04
N ASN A 223 10.83 13.25 -1.54
CA ASN A 223 11.76 14.05 -2.33
C ASN A 223 12.49 13.20 -3.38
N ASN A 224 12.54 11.87 -3.20
CA ASN A 224 13.04 10.97 -4.24
C ASN A 224 11.97 10.83 -5.36
N PRO A 225 12.31 11.09 -6.63
CA PRO A 225 11.36 11.03 -7.75
C PRO A 225 10.83 9.62 -8.02
N ASP A 226 11.56 8.57 -7.65
CA ASP A 226 11.16 7.17 -7.81
C ASP A 226 10.19 6.70 -6.72
N ASN A 227 9.98 7.52 -5.69
CA ASN A 227 9.14 7.19 -4.56
C ASN A 227 7.71 7.71 -4.72
N ARG A 228 6.77 6.90 -4.25
CA ARG A 228 5.32 7.14 -4.30
C ARG A 228 4.75 7.19 -2.88
N LEU A 229 4.03 8.26 -2.56
CA LEU A 229 3.39 8.44 -1.27
C LEU A 229 1.94 8.87 -1.46
N TRP A 230 1.01 8.08 -0.95
CA TRP A 230 -0.41 8.44 -0.97
C TRP A 230 -0.98 8.41 0.44
N SER A 231 -1.73 9.46 0.76
CA SER A 231 -2.52 9.52 1.98
C SER A 231 -3.99 9.62 1.64
N ALA A 232 -4.80 8.74 2.22
CA ALA A 232 -6.25 8.87 2.23
C ALA A 232 -6.71 9.16 3.67
N PHE A 233 -7.50 10.20 3.90
CA PHE A 233 -7.82 10.69 5.25
C PHE A 233 -9.29 11.13 5.36
N LYS A 234 -9.84 11.08 6.57
CA LYS A 234 -11.21 11.53 6.81
C LYS A 234 -11.33 13.06 6.68
N PHE A 235 -12.27 13.49 5.85
CA PHE A 235 -12.69 14.88 5.70
C PHE A 235 -13.52 15.31 6.93
N LYS A 236 -13.26 16.51 7.45
CA LYS A 236 -13.86 17.09 8.67
C LYS A 236 -13.44 16.36 9.96
N GLY A 237 -12.27 16.70 10.49
CA GLY A 237 -11.73 16.16 11.75
C GLY A 237 -10.33 16.70 12.05
N THR A 238 -9.71 16.37 13.19
CA THR A 238 -8.35 16.85 13.52
C THR A 238 -7.29 16.49 12.48
N LEU A 239 -7.52 15.43 11.71
CA LEU A 239 -6.63 15.02 10.63
C LEU A 239 -6.68 15.94 9.41
N ASP A 240 -7.78 16.67 9.16
CA ASP A 240 -7.82 17.62 8.05
C ASP A 240 -6.77 18.74 8.19
N ARG A 241 -6.59 19.26 9.41
CA ARG A 241 -5.57 20.25 9.75
C ARG A 241 -4.17 19.66 9.64
N LYS A 242 -3.96 18.45 10.15
CA LYS A 242 -2.65 17.79 10.14
C LYS A 242 -2.23 17.42 8.71
N THR A 243 -3.14 16.91 7.90
CA THR A 243 -2.89 16.68 6.47
C THR A 243 -2.62 18.00 5.73
N SER A 244 -3.33 19.08 6.07
CA SER A 244 -3.04 20.41 5.49
C SER A 244 -1.61 20.88 5.82
N CYS A 245 -1.08 20.52 7.00
CA CYS A 245 0.29 20.85 7.38
C CYS A 245 1.32 20.15 6.52
N ILE A 246 1.21 18.83 6.34
CA ILE A 246 2.16 18.12 5.46
C ILE A 246 2.04 18.65 4.03
N MET A 247 0.84 18.88 3.49
CA MET A 247 0.67 19.45 2.14
C MET A 247 1.35 20.81 1.99
N ARG A 248 1.34 21.67 3.02
CA ARG A 248 2.09 22.95 3.02
C ARG A 248 3.60 22.72 3.03
N LEU A 249 4.09 21.70 3.73
CA LEU A 249 5.50 21.35 3.69
C LEU A 249 5.92 20.84 2.30
N PHE A 250 5.05 20.11 1.61
CA PHE A 250 5.24 19.76 0.20
C PHE A 250 5.27 21.01 -0.69
N ASP A 251 4.36 21.97 -0.50
CA ASP A 251 4.37 23.26 -1.22
C ASP A 251 5.72 23.99 -1.03
N ASN A 252 6.19 24.10 0.22
CA ASN A 252 7.44 24.78 0.57
C ASN A 252 8.68 24.07 -0.01
N ALA A 253 8.67 22.73 -0.02
CA ALA A 253 9.73 21.91 -0.60
C ALA A 253 9.64 21.80 -2.14
N GLN A 254 8.65 22.46 -2.76
CA GLN A 254 8.37 22.40 -4.20
C GLN A 254 8.17 20.97 -4.72
N ILE A 255 7.61 20.08 -3.88
CA ILE A 255 7.30 18.71 -4.24
C ILE A 255 5.87 18.66 -4.79
N PRO A 256 5.66 18.34 -6.08
CA PRO A 256 4.34 18.29 -6.66
C PRO A 256 3.53 17.14 -6.04
N TYR A 257 2.28 17.43 -5.70
CA TYR A 257 1.33 16.42 -5.26
C TYR A 257 -0.03 16.66 -5.88
N PHE A 258 -0.78 15.57 -5.99
CA PHE A 258 -2.17 15.59 -6.35
C PHE A 258 -3.04 15.59 -5.10
N GLY A 259 -4.04 16.45 -5.07
CA GLY A 259 -4.93 16.53 -3.93
C GLY A 259 -5.49 17.92 -3.78
N CYS A 260 -6.57 18.02 -3.01
CA CYS A 260 -7.18 19.32 -2.74
C CYS A 260 -6.93 19.68 -1.28
N ARG A 261 -6.13 20.74 -1.08
CA ARG A 261 -5.76 21.19 0.25
C ARG A 261 -7.00 21.79 0.93
N PRO A 262 -7.41 21.30 2.12
CA PRO A 262 -8.39 22.02 2.91
C PRO A 262 -7.87 23.44 3.15
N ILE A 263 -8.63 24.48 2.76
CA ILE A 263 -8.26 25.87 3.08
C ILE A 263 -8.56 26.09 4.56
N LEU A 264 -7.68 25.56 5.38
CA LEU A 264 -7.53 25.91 6.76
C LEU A 264 -6.21 26.68 6.83
N ASN A 265 -6.15 27.66 7.72
CA ASN A 265 -4.92 28.40 8.01
C ASN A 265 -4.36 27.89 9.36
N PRO A 266 -4.04 26.58 9.53
CA PRO A 266 -3.44 26.12 10.77
C PRO A 266 -2.02 26.69 10.85
N VAL A 267 -1.67 27.20 12.02
CA VAL A 267 -0.26 27.38 12.38
C VAL A 267 0.29 25.97 12.58
N CYS A 268 1.02 25.49 11.60
CA CYS A 268 1.74 24.23 11.67
C CYS A 268 3.09 24.51 12.31
N GLU A 269 3.33 23.99 13.52
CA GLU A 269 4.70 23.91 14.02
C GLU A 269 5.49 22.85 13.24
N GLU A 270 6.81 23.01 13.20
CA GLU A 270 7.73 22.10 12.49
C GLU A 270 7.54 20.63 12.92
N ASN A 271 7.14 20.39 14.18
CA ASN A 271 6.91 19.05 14.72
C ASN A 271 5.51 18.47 14.41
N GLY A 272 4.64 19.24 13.74
CA GLY A 272 3.28 18.84 13.37
C GLY A 272 2.23 18.95 14.47
N ASP A 273 2.54 19.65 15.55
CA ASP A 273 1.57 20.05 16.56
C ASP A 273 0.71 21.22 16.07
N LEU A 274 -0.58 21.15 16.39
CA LEU A 274 -1.56 22.17 16.01
C LEU A 274 -1.56 23.26 17.07
N VAL A 275 -0.95 24.41 16.76
CA VAL A 275 -1.10 25.60 17.61
C VAL A 275 -2.44 26.25 17.29
N PRO A 276 -3.24 26.65 18.28
CA PRO A 276 -4.40 27.48 18.01
C PRO A 276 -3.96 28.73 17.26
N SER A 277 -4.52 29.00 16.08
CA SER A 277 -4.27 30.27 15.38
C SER A 277 -4.78 31.39 16.28
N ARG A 278 -3.86 32.12 16.92
CA ARG A 278 -4.16 33.29 17.73
C ARG A 278 -3.76 34.54 16.95
N ASP A 279 -4.57 35.59 17.06
CA ASP A 279 -4.15 36.91 16.60
C ASP A 279 -3.06 37.48 17.54
N PRO A 280 -2.42 38.62 17.20
CA PRO A 280 -1.42 39.26 18.08
C PRO A 280 -1.95 39.62 19.48
N SER A 281 -3.27 39.66 19.68
CA SER A 281 -3.93 39.87 20.98
C SER A 281 -4.22 38.57 21.74
N GLY A 282 -3.77 37.42 21.23
CA GLY A 282 -3.96 36.11 21.85
C GLY A 282 -5.35 35.51 21.66
N ARG A 283 -6.25 36.14 20.88
CA ARG A 283 -7.60 35.63 20.61
C ARG A 283 -7.57 34.56 19.52
N ARG A 284 -8.32 33.47 19.71
CA ARG A 284 -8.49 32.45 18.65
C ARG A 284 -9.10 33.12 17.42
N LEU A 285 -8.37 33.11 16.32
CA LEU A 285 -8.90 33.51 15.02
C LEU A 285 -10.03 32.56 14.63
N PRO A 286 -11.18 33.07 14.16
CA PRO A 286 -12.23 32.22 13.64
C PRO A 286 -11.70 31.43 12.44
N SER A 287 -11.90 30.12 12.43
CA SER A 287 -11.56 29.30 11.28
C SER A 287 -12.49 29.68 10.12
N LYS A 288 -12.10 30.64 9.29
CA LYS A 288 -12.80 30.92 8.03
C LYS A 288 -12.61 29.69 7.14
N ARG A 289 -13.67 28.88 7.02
CA ARG A 289 -13.70 27.66 6.21
C ARG A 289 -14.12 28.02 4.79
N ASN A 290 -13.19 28.48 3.96
CA ASN A 290 -13.42 28.58 2.52
C ASN A 290 -12.93 27.30 1.85
N ILE A 291 -13.63 26.18 2.03
CA ILE A 291 -13.18 24.90 1.45
C ILE A 291 -13.64 24.84 -0.01
N SER A 292 -12.75 24.97 -0.98
CA SER A 292 -13.09 24.78 -2.41
C SER A 292 -12.96 23.33 -2.90
N CYS A 293 -12.74 22.39 -1.97
CA CYS A 293 -12.54 20.98 -2.29
C CYS A 293 -13.85 20.21 -2.12
N ALA A 294 -14.46 19.79 -3.24
CA ALA A 294 -15.46 18.74 -3.19
C ALA A 294 -14.78 17.40 -2.82
N PRO A 295 -15.23 16.67 -1.80
CA PRO A 295 -14.72 15.33 -1.53
C PRO A 295 -14.96 14.45 -2.76
N LYS A 296 -13.92 13.74 -3.21
CA LYS A 296 -14.04 12.77 -4.29
C LYS A 296 -14.38 11.40 -3.70
N THR A 297 -15.33 10.70 -4.30
CA THR A 297 -15.73 9.33 -3.92
C THR A 297 -14.91 8.25 -4.63
N ALA A 298 -14.18 8.60 -5.69
CA ALA A 298 -13.29 7.70 -6.44
C ALA A 298 -12.21 8.53 -7.20
N PHE A 299 -11.11 7.86 -7.57
CA PHE A 299 -10.11 8.41 -8.51
C PHE A 299 -10.27 7.78 -9.88
N SER A 300 -9.86 8.52 -10.91
CA SER A 300 -9.57 7.87 -12.18
C SER A 300 -8.27 7.07 -12.05
N ASN A 301 -8.15 5.96 -12.78
CA ASN A 301 -6.87 5.23 -12.85
C ASN A 301 -5.73 6.13 -13.37
N GLU A 302 -6.07 7.17 -14.13
CA GLU A 302 -5.11 8.13 -14.67
C GLU A 302 -4.51 9.03 -13.59
N ASP A 303 -5.33 9.52 -12.65
CA ASP A 303 -4.84 10.29 -11.50
C ASP A 303 -3.82 9.48 -10.69
N LEU A 304 -4.10 8.19 -10.50
CA LEU A 304 -3.22 7.28 -9.78
C LEU A 304 -1.93 6.99 -10.55
N ARG A 305 -1.99 6.83 -11.88
CA ARG A 305 -0.81 6.56 -12.72
C ARG A 305 0.11 7.77 -12.85
N THR A 306 -0.46 8.95 -13.04
CA THR A 306 0.28 10.18 -13.36
C THR A 306 0.91 10.84 -12.15
N ASN A 307 0.34 10.65 -10.96
CA ASN A 307 0.80 11.32 -9.75
C ASN A 307 1.54 10.35 -8.83
N ARG A 308 2.76 10.72 -8.43
CA ARG A 308 3.54 9.96 -7.45
C ARG A 308 3.15 10.29 -6.01
N ILE A 309 2.74 11.53 -5.74
CA ILE A 309 2.29 11.97 -4.42
C ILE A 309 0.80 12.31 -4.48
N GLY A 310 0.02 11.81 -3.52
CA GLY A 310 -1.41 12.07 -3.46
C GLY A 310 -1.98 12.25 -2.05
N PHE A 311 -2.94 13.17 -1.90
CA PHE A 311 -3.70 13.41 -0.67
C PHE A 311 -5.20 13.39 -0.96
N LEU A 312 -5.90 12.42 -0.37
CA LEU A 312 -7.27 12.06 -0.70
C LEU A 312 -8.16 12.21 0.53
N SER A 313 -9.17 13.06 0.46
CA SER A 313 -10.13 13.21 1.54
C SER A 313 -11.41 12.46 1.24
N GLY A 314 -11.89 11.62 2.16
CA GLY A 314 -13.20 10.95 2.06
C GLY A 314 -14.17 11.45 3.14
N THR A 315 -15.47 11.48 2.85
CA THR A 315 -16.52 11.82 3.86
C THR A 315 -16.86 10.67 4.79
N GLU A 316 -16.43 9.46 4.43
CA GLU A 316 -16.71 8.23 5.17
C GLU A 316 -15.88 8.12 6.47
N ASP A 317 -16.19 7.13 7.31
CA ASP A 317 -15.35 6.79 8.46
C ASP A 317 -13.97 6.26 8.02
N HIS A 318 -13.00 6.24 8.96
CA HIS A 318 -11.61 5.87 8.67
C HIS A 318 -11.46 4.43 8.13
N TYR A 319 -12.36 3.51 8.48
CA TYR A 319 -12.32 2.12 8.00
C TYR A 319 -12.78 2.02 6.55
N LYS A 320 -13.85 2.74 6.20
CA LYS A 320 -14.35 2.80 4.83
C LYS A 320 -13.37 3.46 3.88
N ILE A 321 -12.63 4.48 4.32
CA ILE A 321 -11.56 5.10 3.52
C ILE A 321 -10.51 4.05 3.14
N PHE A 322 -10.09 3.23 4.10
CA PHE A 322 -9.20 2.11 3.83
C PHE A 322 -9.78 1.18 2.76
N ASN A 323 -10.98 0.67 2.98
CA ASN A 323 -11.60 -0.31 2.09
C ASN A 323 -11.91 0.26 0.68
N THR A 324 -12.14 1.57 0.59
CA THR A 324 -12.44 2.25 -0.69
C THR A 324 -11.19 2.38 -1.55
N PHE A 325 -10.07 2.82 -0.96
CA PHE A 325 -8.90 3.21 -1.75
C PHE A 325 -7.80 2.15 -1.82
N PHE A 326 -7.80 1.17 -0.90
CA PHE A 326 -6.68 0.24 -0.77
C PHE A 326 -6.42 -0.58 -2.04
N SER A 327 -7.45 -1.19 -2.62
CA SER A 327 -7.26 -2.02 -3.82
C SER A 327 -6.78 -1.19 -4.99
N ASP A 328 -7.33 0.02 -5.17
CA ASP A 328 -6.95 0.93 -6.25
C ASP A 328 -5.51 1.44 -6.11
N LEU A 329 -5.12 1.81 -4.89
CA LEU A 329 -3.77 2.30 -4.61
C LEU A 329 -2.69 1.24 -4.79
N LEU A 330 -3.03 -0.03 -4.56
CA LEU A 330 -2.09 -1.15 -4.72
C LEU A 330 -2.07 -1.74 -6.14
N LYS A 331 -2.91 -1.28 -7.07
CA LYS A 331 -2.89 -1.77 -8.45
C LYS A 331 -1.50 -1.64 -9.06
N PRO A 332 -0.99 -2.68 -9.76
CA PRO A 332 0.20 -2.53 -10.57
C PRO A 332 0.02 -1.38 -11.57
N LEU A 333 1.00 -0.47 -11.58
CA LEU A 333 1.10 0.53 -12.63
C LEU A 333 1.84 -0.13 -13.78
N ASN A 334 1.08 -0.58 -14.79
CA ASN A 334 1.63 -1.16 -16.02
C ASN A 334 2.36 -0.11 -16.85
#